data_AF-X1SNN6-F1
#
_entry.id   AF-X1SNN6-F1
#
_cell.length_a   1.000
_cell.length_b   1.000
_cell.length_c   1.000
_cell.angle_alpha   90.00
_cell.angle_beta   90.00
_cell.angle_gamma   90.00
#
_symmetry.space_group_name_H-M   'P 1'
#
loop_
_entity.id
_entity.type
_entity.pdbx_description
1 polymer ?
#
loop_
_entity_poly.entity_id
_entity_poly.type
_entity_poly.pdbx_seq_one_letter_code
_entity_poly.pdbx_strand_id
1 'polypeptide(L)'
;MTAIAYRTLTRVDIRRMYKQGVLDEREVFESYQDHGYSDENAERMAEFTVKQTLASLSKFTSSDIIKAFSNRMIDRHTAISLLHDIDIRSEDADYIVSTAEYKRQWAFTDDQIAGIRNLYKKRIYDENQARDKLARLNLPADQIDVLMQQWFYDKVEELDATWSTAQTLKFLKRGHISSGRARQELYLNGYTDERINI
;
A
#
# COMPACT_ATOMS: atom_id res chain seq x y z
N MET A 1 -20.11 62.35 -22.43
CA MET A 1 -19.91 61.46 -21.27
C MET A 1 -18.72 60.56 -21.59
N THR A 2 -17.60 60.74 -20.88
CA THR A 2 -16.44 59.85 -21.01
C THR A 2 -16.74 58.54 -20.31
N ALA A 3 -17.06 57.49 -21.07
CA ALA A 3 -17.12 56.14 -20.53
C ALA A 3 -15.69 55.75 -20.12
N ILE A 4 -15.50 55.42 -18.83
CA ILE A 4 -14.24 54.85 -18.36
C ILE A 4 -14.19 53.43 -18.93
N ALA A 5 -13.31 53.19 -19.90
CA ALA A 5 -13.05 51.86 -20.40
C ALA A 5 -12.28 51.08 -19.31
N TYR A 6 -12.98 50.18 -18.63
CA TYR A 6 -12.35 49.25 -17.71
C TYR A 6 -11.49 48.25 -18.49
N ARG A 7 -10.41 47.77 -17.88
CA ARG A 7 -9.58 46.71 -18.48
C ARG A 7 -10.36 45.41 -18.44
N THR A 8 -10.38 44.71 -19.57
CA THR A 8 -10.93 43.35 -19.66
C THR A 8 -10.03 42.38 -18.89
N LEU A 9 -10.63 41.28 -18.41
CA LEU A 9 -9.87 40.16 -17.83
C LEU A 9 -8.87 39.64 -18.86
N THR A 10 -7.75 39.03 -18.45
CA THR A 10 -6.88 38.38 -19.44
C THR A 10 -7.39 36.97 -19.77
N ARG A 11 -7.07 36.44 -20.96
CA ARG A 11 -7.34 35.03 -21.30
C ARG A 11 -6.76 34.02 -20.30
N VAL A 12 -5.71 34.39 -19.57
CA VAL A 12 -5.13 33.57 -18.49
C VAL A 12 -6.02 33.63 -17.25
N ASP A 13 -6.44 34.83 -16.87
CA ASP A 13 -7.29 35.04 -15.70
C ASP A 13 -8.68 34.42 -15.89
N ILE A 14 -9.28 34.55 -17.08
CA ILE A 14 -10.55 33.88 -17.42
C ILE A 14 -10.49 32.38 -17.13
N ARG A 15 -9.44 31.69 -17.62
CA ARG A 15 -9.27 30.24 -17.40
C ARG A 15 -9.04 29.90 -15.94
N ARG A 16 -8.26 30.71 -15.22
CA ARG A 16 -7.99 30.50 -13.78
C ARG A 16 -9.25 30.73 -12.95
N MET A 17 -10.00 31.78 -13.24
CA MET A 17 -11.24 32.13 -12.55
C MET A 17 -12.31 31.08 -12.78
N TYR A 18 -12.48 30.58 -14.02
CA TYR A 18 -13.35 29.43 -14.29
C TYR A 18 -12.92 28.17 -13.52
N LYS A 19 -11.63 27.84 -13.53
CA LYS A 19 -11.08 26.71 -12.76
C LYS A 19 -11.33 26.81 -11.24
N GLN A 20 -11.41 28.03 -10.70
CA GLN A 20 -11.70 28.28 -9.29
C GLN A 20 -13.20 28.47 -8.99
N GLY A 21 -14.08 28.32 -9.99
CA GLY A 21 -15.53 28.51 -9.85
C GLY A 21 -15.96 29.97 -9.65
N VAL A 22 -15.09 30.93 -10.00
CA VAL A 22 -15.38 32.38 -9.93
C VAL A 22 -16.15 32.84 -11.16
N LEU A 23 -15.91 32.21 -12.32
CA LEU A 23 -16.72 32.39 -13.53
C LEU A 23 -17.47 31.09 -13.83
N ASP A 24 -18.71 31.21 -14.29
CA ASP A 24 -19.46 30.13 -14.94
C ASP A 24 -19.17 30.07 -16.47
N GLU A 25 -19.73 29.07 -17.16
CA GLU A 25 -19.48 28.87 -18.60
C GLU A 25 -19.94 30.04 -19.47
N ARG A 26 -21.05 30.69 -19.09
CA ARG A 26 -21.61 31.84 -19.80
C ARG A 26 -20.76 33.07 -19.57
N GLU A 27 -20.28 33.28 -18.35
CA GLU A 27 -19.38 34.38 -18.02
C GLU A 27 -18.00 34.24 -18.69
N VAL A 28 -17.53 33.01 -18.92
CA VAL A 28 -16.32 32.75 -19.74
C VAL A 28 -16.57 33.14 -21.20
N PHE A 29 -17.72 32.78 -21.76
CA PHE A 29 -18.12 33.17 -23.11
C PHE A 29 -18.19 34.70 -23.26
N GLU A 30 -18.91 35.38 -22.36
CA GLU A 30 -19.05 36.85 -22.34
C GLU A 30 -17.66 37.52 -22.20
N SER A 31 -16.78 36.97 -21.36
CA SER A 31 -15.41 37.46 -21.22
C SER A 31 -14.58 37.35 -22.51
N TYR A 32 -14.84 36.35 -23.36
CA TYR A 32 -14.21 36.25 -24.68
C TYR A 32 -14.84 37.24 -25.68
N GLN A 33 -16.15 37.52 -25.61
CA GLN A 33 -16.75 38.58 -26.42
C GLN A 33 -16.16 39.96 -26.09
N ASP A 34 -15.88 40.23 -24.81
CA ASP A 34 -15.22 41.47 -24.37
C ASP A 34 -13.80 41.63 -24.96
N HIS A 35 -13.17 40.54 -25.40
CA HIS A 35 -11.88 40.57 -26.13
C HIS A 35 -12.04 40.82 -27.63
N GLY A 36 -13.27 40.98 -28.12
CA GLY A 36 -13.58 41.18 -29.54
C GLY A 36 -13.62 39.89 -30.37
N TYR A 37 -13.76 38.73 -29.74
CA TYR A 37 -14.06 37.49 -30.48
C TYR A 37 -15.49 37.54 -31.03
N SER A 38 -15.71 37.01 -32.24
CA SER A 38 -17.06 36.74 -32.74
C SER A 38 -17.76 35.69 -31.87
N ASP A 39 -19.09 35.68 -31.84
CA ASP A 39 -19.89 34.74 -31.04
C ASP A 39 -19.44 33.28 -31.25
N GLU A 40 -19.28 32.86 -32.50
CA GLU A 40 -18.79 31.51 -32.85
C GLU A 40 -17.42 31.19 -32.23
N ASN A 41 -16.50 32.16 -32.20
CA ASN A 41 -15.16 31.96 -31.66
C ASN A 41 -15.12 32.09 -30.14
N ALA A 42 -15.95 32.95 -29.56
CA ALA A 42 -16.14 33.05 -28.11
C ALA A 42 -16.72 31.75 -27.56
N GLU A 43 -17.69 31.14 -28.26
CA GLU A 43 -18.29 29.85 -27.91
C GLU A 43 -17.26 28.73 -27.96
N ARG A 44 -16.48 28.62 -29.04
CA ARG A 44 -15.36 27.66 -29.15
C ARG A 44 -14.33 27.83 -28.03
N MET A 45 -14.00 29.08 -27.68
CA MET A 45 -13.03 29.38 -26.62
C MET A 45 -13.57 29.04 -25.23
N ALA A 46 -14.85 29.27 -24.98
CA ALA A 46 -15.52 28.88 -23.75
C ALA A 46 -15.56 27.35 -23.63
N GLU A 47 -16.05 26.65 -24.66
CA GLU A 47 -16.04 25.18 -24.69
C GLU A 47 -14.64 24.59 -24.45
N PHE A 48 -13.62 25.17 -25.10
CA PHE A 48 -12.23 24.74 -24.90
C PHE A 48 -11.80 24.90 -23.44
N THR A 49 -12.14 26.04 -22.81
CA THR A 49 -11.81 26.32 -21.41
C THR A 49 -12.48 25.35 -20.45
N VAL A 50 -13.77 25.04 -20.70
CA VAL A 50 -14.54 24.05 -19.94
C VAL A 50 -13.91 22.67 -20.05
N LYS A 51 -13.72 22.18 -21.29
CA LYS A 51 -13.13 20.87 -21.57
C LYS A 51 -11.72 20.74 -21.00
N GLN A 52 -10.88 21.77 -21.14
CA GLN A 52 -9.53 21.81 -20.58
C GLN A 52 -9.55 21.78 -19.04
N THR A 53 -10.47 22.50 -18.41
CA THR A 53 -10.57 22.58 -16.95
C THR A 53 -11.06 21.26 -16.36
N LEU A 54 -12.13 20.69 -16.92
CA LEU A 54 -12.67 19.39 -16.52
C LEU A 54 -11.60 18.29 -16.70
N ALA A 55 -10.91 18.28 -17.84
CA ALA A 55 -9.78 17.38 -18.05
C ALA A 55 -8.66 17.59 -17.02
N SER A 56 -8.41 18.82 -16.56
CA SER A 56 -7.39 19.10 -15.54
C SER A 56 -7.82 18.71 -14.13
N LEU A 57 -9.12 18.74 -13.82
CA LEU A 57 -9.69 18.41 -12.51
C LEU A 57 -9.89 16.90 -12.34
N SER A 58 -10.10 16.15 -13.43
CA SER A 58 -10.25 14.70 -13.44
C SER A 58 -8.94 13.93 -13.61
N LYS A 59 -7.79 14.62 -13.75
CA LYS A 59 -6.51 13.97 -14.00
C LYS A 59 -6.07 13.17 -12.79
N PHE A 60 -6.24 11.85 -12.88
CA PHE A 60 -5.49 10.91 -12.05
C PHE A 60 -4.00 11.28 -12.14
N THR A 61 -3.32 11.39 -10.99
CA THR A 61 -1.86 11.50 -11.03
C THR A 61 -1.28 10.16 -11.47
N SER A 62 -0.03 10.15 -11.96
CA SER A 62 0.67 8.89 -12.24
C SER A 62 0.68 7.96 -11.03
N SER A 63 0.79 8.50 -9.82
CA SER A 63 0.70 7.75 -8.56
C SER A 63 -0.67 7.11 -8.36
N ASP A 64 -1.75 7.84 -8.64
CA ASP A 64 -3.12 7.30 -8.50
C ASP A 64 -3.39 6.19 -9.51
N ILE A 65 -2.93 6.35 -10.76
CA ILE A 65 -3.03 5.33 -11.80
C ILE A 65 -2.27 4.07 -11.39
N ILE A 66 -1.01 4.22 -10.96
CA ILE A 66 -0.19 3.09 -10.50
C ILE A 66 -0.81 2.41 -9.29
N LYS A 67 -1.36 3.16 -8.33
CA LYS A 67 -2.09 2.59 -7.17
C LYS A 67 -3.32 1.81 -7.61
N ALA A 68 -4.16 2.38 -8.47
CA ALA A 68 -5.35 1.71 -8.99
C ALA A 68 -5.00 0.41 -9.73
N PHE A 69 -3.94 0.43 -10.56
CA PHE A 69 -3.41 -0.75 -11.23
C PHE A 69 -2.86 -1.78 -10.24
N SER A 70 -2.06 -1.34 -9.26
CA SER A 70 -1.47 -2.23 -8.25
C SER A 70 -2.54 -2.93 -7.40
N ASN A 71 -3.65 -2.24 -7.14
CA ASN A 71 -4.81 -2.75 -6.41
C ASN A 71 -5.83 -3.51 -7.28
N ARG A 72 -5.50 -3.81 -8.54
CA ARG A 72 -6.37 -4.50 -9.52
C ARG A 72 -7.71 -3.79 -9.80
N MET A 73 -7.78 -2.49 -9.57
CA MET A 73 -8.97 -1.69 -9.89
C MET A 73 -9.08 -1.37 -11.38
N ILE A 74 -7.95 -1.34 -12.08
CA ILE A 74 -7.84 -1.16 -13.53
C ILE A 74 -6.84 -2.17 -14.10
N ASP A 75 -6.99 -2.50 -15.38
CA ASP A 75 -6.07 -3.39 -16.08
C ASP A 75 -4.86 -2.65 -16.69
N ARG A 76 -3.93 -3.43 -17.26
CA ARG A 76 -2.69 -2.91 -17.88
C ARG A 76 -2.99 -1.92 -19.01
N HIS A 77 -3.97 -2.24 -19.85
CA HIS A 77 -4.30 -1.42 -21.02
C HIS A 77 -4.83 -0.06 -20.59
N THR A 78 -5.78 -0.06 -19.65
CA THR A 78 -6.38 1.15 -19.06
C THR A 78 -5.34 1.99 -18.35
N ALA A 79 -4.43 1.37 -17.58
CA ALA A 79 -3.35 2.09 -16.92
C ALA A 79 -2.42 2.81 -17.91
N ILE A 80 -2.04 2.16 -19.02
CA ILE A 80 -1.20 2.75 -20.07
C ILE A 80 -1.94 3.91 -20.75
N SER A 81 -3.21 3.75 -21.09
CA SER A 81 -4.03 4.82 -21.68
C SER A 81 -4.13 6.04 -20.76
N LEU A 82 -4.39 5.85 -19.46
CA LEU A 82 -4.46 6.96 -18.50
C LEU A 82 -3.11 7.66 -18.31
N LEU A 83 -2.00 6.92 -18.34
CA LEU A 83 -0.66 7.51 -18.29
C LEU A 83 -0.38 8.36 -19.54
N HIS A 84 -0.82 7.88 -20.71
CA HIS A 84 -0.74 8.65 -21.96
C HIS A 84 -1.59 9.93 -21.91
N ASP A 85 -2.80 9.88 -21.33
CA ASP A 85 -3.68 11.06 -21.17
C ASP A 85 -3.10 12.15 -20.24
N ILE A 86 -2.11 11.79 -19.42
CA ILE A 86 -1.31 12.72 -18.62
C ILE A 86 0.06 13.03 -19.22
N ASP A 87 0.22 12.81 -20.53
CA ASP A 87 1.40 13.18 -21.32
C ASP A 87 2.66 12.33 -21.03
N ILE A 88 2.49 11.12 -20.49
CA ILE A 88 3.59 10.15 -20.37
C ILE A 88 3.69 9.36 -21.68
N ARG A 89 4.90 9.30 -22.24
CA ARG A 89 5.17 8.57 -23.49
C ARG A 89 4.81 7.10 -23.34
N SER A 90 4.34 6.47 -24.42
CA SER A 90 3.91 5.06 -24.39
C SER A 90 5.02 4.10 -23.93
N GLU A 91 6.27 4.38 -24.29
CA GLU A 91 7.45 3.63 -23.84
C GLU A 91 7.67 3.70 -22.33
N ASP A 92 7.56 4.91 -21.75
CA ASP A 92 7.68 5.14 -20.31
C ASP A 92 6.49 4.54 -19.56
N ALA A 93 5.27 4.66 -20.12
CA ALA A 93 4.05 4.10 -19.53
C ALA A 93 4.13 2.57 -19.44
N ASP A 94 4.61 1.90 -20.48
CA ASP A 94 4.80 0.45 -20.50
C ASP A 94 5.80 0.01 -19.42
N TYR A 95 6.92 0.72 -19.31
CA TYR A 95 7.94 0.46 -18.29
C TYR A 95 7.41 0.69 -16.87
N ILE A 96 6.68 1.77 -16.63
CA ILE A 96 6.06 2.12 -15.34
C ILE A 96 5.10 1.01 -14.90
N VAL A 97 4.19 0.60 -15.79
CA VAL A 97 3.18 -0.41 -15.47
C VAL A 97 3.82 -1.79 -15.26
N SER A 98 4.83 -2.14 -16.07
CA SER A 98 5.60 -3.37 -15.88
C SER A 98 6.35 -3.39 -14.55
N THR A 99 6.95 -2.26 -14.15
CA THR A 99 7.60 -2.13 -12.84
C THR A 99 6.61 -2.29 -11.69
N ALA A 100 5.43 -1.70 -11.79
CA ALA A 100 4.38 -1.84 -10.78
C ALA A 100 3.89 -3.30 -10.67
N GLU A 101 3.77 -4.01 -11.79
CA GLU A 101 3.42 -5.43 -11.85
C GLU A 101 4.47 -6.29 -11.12
N TYR A 102 5.76 -6.08 -11.38
CA TYR A 102 6.84 -6.78 -10.67
C TYR A 102 6.79 -6.52 -9.17
N LYS A 103 6.63 -5.26 -8.75
CA LYS A 103 6.51 -4.90 -7.33
C LYS A 103 5.31 -5.56 -6.67
N ARG A 104 4.18 -5.67 -7.36
CA ARG A 104 2.99 -6.36 -6.86
C ARG A 104 3.26 -7.85 -6.67
N GLN A 105 3.93 -8.49 -7.62
CA GLN A 105 4.30 -9.90 -7.51
C GLN A 105 5.25 -10.14 -6.35
N TRP A 106 6.22 -9.24 -6.13
CA TRP A 106 7.12 -9.30 -4.97
C TRP A 106 6.37 -9.13 -3.65
N ALA A 107 5.49 -8.13 -3.54
CA ALA A 107 4.69 -7.91 -2.33
C ALA A 107 3.82 -9.13 -2.00
N PHE A 108 3.23 -9.78 -3.02
CA PHE A 108 2.47 -11.01 -2.81
C PHE A 108 3.34 -12.15 -2.27
N THR A 109 4.55 -12.34 -2.82
CA THR A 109 5.50 -13.33 -2.30
C THR A 109 5.91 -12.99 -0.86
N ASP A 110 6.17 -11.72 -0.55
CA ASP A 110 6.50 -11.27 0.81
C ASP A 110 5.37 -11.55 1.81
N ASP A 111 4.11 -11.32 1.43
CA ASP A 111 2.94 -11.66 2.24
C ASP A 111 2.85 -13.17 2.50
N GLN A 112 3.14 -14.00 1.50
CA GLN A 112 3.19 -15.45 1.65
C GLN A 112 4.32 -15.88 2.60
N ILE A 113 5.52 -15.30 2.46
CA ILE A 113 6.65 -15.52 3.35
C ILE A 113 6.27 -15.15 4.80
N ALA A 114 5.64 -13.98 5.00
CA ALA A 114 5.19 -13.53 6.32
C ALA A 114 4.13 -14.47 6.92
N GLY A 115 3.20 -14.97 6.11
CA GLY A 115 2.22 -15.99 6.53
C GLY A 115 2.88 -17.28 7.01
N ILE A 116 3.86 -17.80 6.24
CA ILE A 116 4.62 -19.01 6.60
C ILE A 116 5.42 -18.76 7.90
N ARG A 117 6.11 -17.62 8.01
CA ARG A 117 6.84 -17.21 9.22
C ARG A 117 5.94 -17.24 10.44
N ASN A 118 4.73 -16.67 10.35
CA ASN A 118 3.79 -16.63 11.46
C ASN A 118 3.34 -18.03 11.89
N LEU A 119 3.10 -18.94 10.94
CA LEU A 119 2.73 -20.33 11.24
C LEU A 119 3.90 -21.12 11.86
N TYR A 120 5.13 -20.87 11.39
CA TYR A 120 6.34 -21.43 11.98
C TYR A 120 6.57 -20.93 13.42
N LYS A 121 6.47 -19.61 13.64
CA LYS A 121 6.59 -19.00 14.98
C LYS A 121 5.56 -19.55 15.98
N LYS A 122 4.34 -19.82 15.51
CA LYS A 122 3.25 -20.43 16.31
C LYS A 122 3.38 -21.95 16.47
N ARG A 123 4.48 -22.57 16.01
CA ARG A 123 4.72 -24.02 16.03
C ARG A 123 3.66 -24.85 15.29
N ILE A 124 2.88 -24.21 14.40
CA ILE A 124 1.94 -24.91 13.51
C ILE A 124 2.71 -25.59 12.39
N TYR A 125 3.78 -24.94 11.92
CA TYR A 125 4.77 -25.56 11.04
C TYR A 125 6.06 -25.86 11.79
N ASP A 126 6.60 -27.06 11.58
CA ASP A 126 7.99 -27.35 11.88
C ASP A 126 8.93 -26.79 10.80
N GLU A 127 10.24 -26.92 11.01
CA GLU A 127 11.26 -26.39 10.09
C GLU A 127 11.17 -27.00 8.69
N ASN A 128 10.96 -28.33 8.59
CA ASN A 128 10.87 -29.01 7.30
C ASN A 128 9.62 -28.54 6.53
N GLN A 129 8.49 -28.43 7.21
CA GLN A 129 7.25 -27.92 6.64
C GLN A 129 7.39 -26.46 6.18
N ALA A 130 8.03 -25.59 6.95
CA ALA A 130 8.27 -24.20 6.56
C ALA A 130 9.19 -24.10 5.33
N ARG A 131 10.30 -24.85 5.31
CA ARG A 131 11.21 -24.95 4.15
C ARG A 131 10.48 -25.42 2.90
N ASP A 132 9.69 -26.47 3.00
CA ASP A 132 8.90 -27.00 1.88
C ASP A 132 7.89 -25.99 1.33
N LYS A 133 7.25 -25.20 2.20
CA LYS A 133 6.31 -24.15 1.78
C LYS A 133 7.03 -22.99 1.10
N LEU A 134 8.19 -22.59 1.61
CA LEU A 134 9.03 -21.55 1.00
C LEU A 134 9.58 -21.98 -0.36
N ALA A 135 10.02 -23.23 -0.51
CA ALA A 135 10.50 -23.77 -1.78
C ALA A 135 9.44 -23.74 -2.88
N ARG A 136 8.15 -23.94 -2.53
CA ARG A 136 7.02 -23.82 -3.47
C ARG A 136 6.77 -22.40 -3.96
N LEU A 137 7.36 -21.39 -3.31
CA LEU A 137 7.35 -20.00 -3.80
C LEU A 137 8.48 -19.74 -4.82
N ASN A 138 9.22 -20.78 -5.23
CA ASN A 138 10.39 -20.72 -6.11
C ASN A 138 11.51 -19.81 -5.57
N LEU A 139 11.66 -19.74 -4.24
CA LEU A 139 12.78 -19.03 -3.62
C LEU A 139 14.08 -19.84 -3.77
N PRO A 140 15.22 -19.18 -4.02
CA PRO A 140 16.53 -19.80 -3.95
C PRO A 140 16.80 -20.47 -2.61
N ALA A 141 17.51 -21.60 -2.61
CA ALA A 141 17.74 -22.39 -1.40
C ALA A 141 18.52 -21.61 -0.32
N ASP A 142 19.50 -20.81 -0.73
CA ASP A 142 20.26 -19.91 0.15
C ASP A 142 19.37 -18.86 0.81
N GLN A 143 18.39 -18.30 0.07
CA GLN A 143 17.42 -17.38 0.64
C GLN A 143 16.53 -18.06 1.69
N ILE A 144 16.12 -19.31 1.43
CA ILE A 144 15.33 -20.10 2.39
C ILE A 144 16.13 -20.34 3.67
N ASP A 145 17.41 -20.71 3.55
CA ASP A 145 18.28 -20.93 4.71
C ASP A 145 18.44 -19.65 5.55
N VAL A 146 18.63 -18.49 4.90
CA VAL A 146 18.69 -17.19 5.58
C VAL A 146 17.39 -16.87 6.31
N LEU A 147 16.23 -17.07 5.67
CA LEU A 147 14.92 -16.85 6.29
C LEU A 147 14.73 -17.76 7.51
N MET A 148 15.04 -19.05 7.37
CA MET A 148 14.91 -20.01 8.47
C MET A 148 15.83 -19.67 9.64
N GLN A 149 17.06 -19.25 9.36
CA GLN A 149 18.01 -18.79 10.40
C GLN A 149 17.48 -17.55 11.11
N GLN A 150 16.99 -16.54 10.38
CA GLN A 150 16.36 -15.36 10.98
C GLN A 150 15.16 -15.75 11.85
N TRP A 151 14.31 -16.64 11.36
CA TRP A 151 13.11 -17.05 12.07
C TRP A 151 13.39 -17.92 13.29
N PHE A 152 14.50 -18.66 13.30
CA PHE A 152 14.94 -19.41 14.47
C PHE A 152 15.21 -18.48 15.65
N TYR A 153 15.86 -17.34 15.42
CA TYR A 153 16.11 -16.33 16.46
C TYR A 153 14.89 -15.44 16.74
N ASP A 154 14.05 -15.18 15.73
CA ASP A 154 12.79 -14.43 15.89
C ASP A 154 11.66 -15.26 16.48
N LYS A 155 11.87 -16.57 16.62
CA LYS A 155 10.98 -17.46 17.36
C LYS A 155 11.03 -16.92 18.79
N VAL A 156 10.10 -16.02 19.08
CA VAL A 156 9.84 -15.56 20.43
C VAL A 156 9.68 -16.87 21.18
N GLU A 157 10.62 -17.16 22.06
CA GLU A 157 10.25 -17.84 23.29
C GLU A 157 9.23 -16.90 23.93
N GLU A 158 7.99 -16.90 23.43
CA GLU A 158 6.88 -16.90 24.35
C GLU A 158 7.17 -18.17 25.12
N LEU A 159 7.94 -18.00 26.22
CA LEU A 159 8.12 -18.97 27.28
C LEU A 159 6.80 -19.72 27.29
N ASP A 160 6.80 -21.01 26.91
CA ASP A 160 5.59 -21.83 26.90
C ASP A 160 4.79 -21.41 28.12
N ALA A 161 3.65 -20.70 27.92
CA ALA A 161 3.12 -19.79 28.95
C ALA A 161 3.25 -20.46 30.31
N THR A 162 4.18 -19.96 31.15
CA THR A 162 4.63 -20.75 32.29
C THR A 162 3.40 -21.06 33.12
N TRP A 163 3.27 -22.30 33.55
CA TRP A 163 2.20 -22.59 34.49
C TRP A 163 2.50 -21.78 35.75
N SER A 164 1.50 -21.09 36.28
CA SER A 164 1.64 -20.47 37.59
C SER A 164 2.11 -21.51 38.61
N THR A 165 2.82 -21.10 39.66
CA THR A 165 3.27 -22.01 40.73
C THR A 165 2.15 -22.95 41.20
N ALA A 166 0.91 -22.44 41.30
CA ALA A 166 -0.26 -23.22 41.68
C ALA A 166 -0.63 -24.31 40.65
N GLN A 167 -0.58 -24.01 39.35
CA GLN A 167 -0.83 -24.97 38.28
C GLN A 167 0.27 -26.04 38.23
N THR A 168 1.54 -25.65 38.32
CA THR A 168 2.69 -26.57 38.34
C THR A 168 2.59 -27.57 39.50
N LEU A 169 2.34 -27.09 40.72
CA LEU A 169 2.18 -27.95 41.89
C LEU A 169 0.93 -28.85 41.79
N LYS A 170 -0.17 -28.33 41.24
CA LYS A 170 -1.41 -29.11 41.01
C LYS A 170 -1.19 -30.24 40.00
N PHE A 171 -0.46 -29.99 38.92
CA PHE A 171 -0.16 -31.00 37.90
C PHE A 171 0.82 -32.05 38.43
N LEU A 172 1.84 -31.64 39.21
CA LEU A 172 2.76 -32.56 39.86
C LEU A 172 2.02 -33.48 40.85
N LYS A 173 1.18 -32.90 41.72
CA LYS A 173 0.38 -33.67 42.71
C LYS A 173 -0.56 -34.68 42.05
N ARG A 174 -1.07 -34.37 40.86
CA ARG A 174 -1.95 -35.25 40.07
C ARG A 174 -1.20 -36.22 39.16
N GLY A 175 0.14 -36.18 39.14
CA GLY A 175 0.96 -37.03 38.29
C GLY A 175 0.85 -36.72 36.79
N HIS A 176 0.36 -35.54 36.41
CA HIS A 176 0.29 -35.12 35.01
C HIS A 176 1.63 -34.67 34.44
N ILE A 177 2.60 -34.34 35.31
CA ILE A 177 3.96 -33.95 34.95
C ILE A 177 4.97 -34.64 35.87
N SER A 178 6.19 -34.82 35.39
CA SER A 178 7.29 -35.37 36.17
C SER A 178 7.85 -34.33 37.16
N SER A 179 8.52 -34.80 38.22
CA SER A 179 9.25 -33.93 39.14
C SER A 179 10.29 -33.07 38.43
N GLY A 180 10.99 -33.61 37.42
CA GLY A 180 11.95 -32.86 36.60
C GLY A 180 11.30 -31.71 35.83
N ARG A 181 10.13 -31.95 35.23
CA ARG A 181 9.36 -30.90 34.54
C ARG A 181 8.83 -29.85 35.52
N ALA A 182 8.37 -30.26 36.70
CA ALA A 182 7.90 -29.32 37.72
C ALA A 182 9.02 -28.40 38.23
N ARG A 183 10.26 -28.91 38.39
CA ARG A 183 11.42 -28.09 38.75
C ARG A 183 11.75 -27.06 37.69
N GLN A 184 11.72 -27.45 36.41
CA GLN A 184 11.94 -26.53 35.28
C GLN A 184 10.92 -25.39 35.28
N GLU A 185 9.63 -25.68 35.49
CA GLU A 185 8.57 -24.66 35.55
C GLU A 185 8.73 -23.71 36.76
N LEU A 186 9.16 -24.22 37.92
CA LEU A 186 9.46 -23.37 39.08
C LEU A 186 10.67 -22.47 38.82
N TYR A 187 11.69 -22.97 38.14
CA TYR A 187 12.83 -22.14 37.72
C TYR A 187 12.39 -21.02 36.77
N LEU A 188 11.57 -21.35 35.76
CA LEU A 188 11.02 -20.38 34.81
C LEU A 188 10.10 -19.33 35.48
N ASN A 189 9.45 -19.68 36.59
CA ASN A 189 8.69 -18.76 37.44
C ASN A 189 9.55 -17.91 38.39
N GLY A 190 10.88 -18.02 38.32
CA GLY A 190 11.83 -17.17 39.07
C GLY A 190 12.29 -17.73 40.43
N TYR A 191 12.07 -19.02 40.71
CA TYR A 191 12.60 -19.64 41.93
C TYR A 191 14.07 -20.04 41.75
N THR A 192 14.88 -19.88 42.80
CA THR A 192 16.29 -20.31 42.79
C THR A 192 16.42 -21.82 42.94
N ASP A 193 17.52 -22.40 42.45
CA ASP A 193 17.81 -23.83 42.58
C ASP A 193 17.77 -24.33 44.03
N GLU A 194 18.21 -23.50 44.98
CA GLU A 194 18.13 -23.79 46.41
C GLU A 194 16.67 -23.99 46.86
N ARG A 195 15.74 -23.13 46.42
CA ARG A 195 14.32 -23.20 46.78
C ARG A 195 13.57 -24.34 46.08
N ILE A 196 14.06 -24.77 44.92
CA ILE A 196 13.45 -25.84 44.12
C ILE A 196 13.84 -27.24 44.64
N ASN A 197 14.98 -27.35 45.32
CA ASN A 197 15.56 -28.62 45.78
C ASN A 197 15.41 -28.87 47.30
N ILE A 198 14.51 -28.15 47.97
CA ILE A 198 14.08 -28.44 49.36
C ILE A 198 13.24 -29.71 49.40
#